data_AF-A0A1F8SYS0-F1
#
_entry.id   AF-A0A1F8SYS0-F1
#
_cell.length_a   1.000
_cell.length_b   1.000
_cell.length_c   1.000
_cell.angle_alpha   90.00
_cell.angle_beta   90.00
_cell.angle_gamma   90.00
#
_symmetry.space_group_name_H-M   'P 1'
#
loop_
_entity.id
_entity.type
_entity.pdbx_description
1 polymer ?
#
loop_
_entity_poly.entity_id
_entity_poly.type
_entity_poly.pdbx_seq_one_letter_code
_entity_poly.pdbx_strand_id
1 'polypeptide(L)'
;MKSVTKASRVNNALQVIQHMNDGMSVVDACRMAGMPRSSFYYIVENNPESIADAQAIIEANNREQLGLILASKNEILRKVISAGLADETKPKDRLAIFMKLSELADGLTKDMGIDSGIENQAHEFLKHGPKLVAAKSRFTATERTVTFETDS
;
A
#
# COMPACT_ATOMS: atom_id res chain seq x y z
N MET A 1 34.98 29.49 10.57
CA MET A 1 33.72 30.08 10.05
C MET A 1 33.12 29.32 8.85
N LYS A 2 33.89 28.91 7.84
CA LYS A 2 33.36 28.18 6.65
C LYS A 2 32.75 26.79 6.95
N SER A 3 33.19 26.11 8.02
CA SER A 3 32.67 24.80 8.43
C SER A 3 31.26 24.88 9.06
N VAL A 4 31.02 25.90 9.89
CA VAL A 4 29.75 26.13 10.58
C VAL A 4 28.62 26.46 9.58
N THR A 5 28.93 27.22 8.52
CA THR A 5 27.98 27.51 7.44
C THR A 5 27.70 26.32 6.54
N LYS A 6 28.64 25.38 6.37
CA LYS A 6 28.40 24.12 5.63
C LYS A 6 27.46 23.20 6.41
N ALA A 7 27.69 23.01 7.71
CA ALA A 7 26.86 22.18 8.57
C ALA A 7 25.42 22.71 8.67
N SER A 8 25.24 24.02 8.83
CA SER A 8 23.91 24.65 8.86
C SER A 8 23.14 24.48 7.54
N ARG A 9 23.82 24.54 6.38
CA ARG A 9 23.16 24.32 5.08
C ARG A 9 22.71 22.87 4.91
N VAL A 10 23.53 21.90 5.31
CA VAL A 10 23.13 20.48 5.27
C VAL A 10 21.94 20.26 6.19
N ASN A 11 21.95 20.80 7.41
CA ASN A 11 20.82 20.67 8.34
C ASN A 11 19.52 21.26 7.78
N ASN A 12 19.58 22.43 7.15
CA ASN A 12 18.41 23.02 6.49
C ASN A 12 17.93 22.16 5.31
N ALA A 13 18.83 21.52 4.55
CA ALA A 13 18.44 20.59 3.48
C ALA A 13 17.73 19.34 4.05
N LEU A 14 18.16 18.85 5.21
CA LEU A 14 17.48 17.74 5.90
C LEU A 14 16.06 18.13 6.36
N GLN A 15 15.88 19.36 6.85
CA GLN A 15 14.54 19.87 7.18
C GLN A 15 13.64 19.95 5.95
N VAL A 16 14.17 20.36 4.79
CA VAL A 16 13.41 20.32 3.52
C VAL A 16 12.97 18.90 3.20
N ILE A 17 13.87 17.91 3.30
CA ILE A 17 13.56 16.50 3.02
C ILE A 17 12.49 15.97 3.99
N GLN A 18 12.57 16.32 5.27
CA GLN A 18 11.58 15.92 6.25
C GLN A 18 10.20 16.48 5.92
N HIS A 19 10.12 17.78 5.59
CA HIS A 19 8.87 18.41 5.18
C HIS A 19 8.29 17.82 3.88
N MET A 20 9.14 17.42 2.94
CA MET A 20 8.70 16.71 1.74
C MET A 20 8.14 15.32 2.05
N ASN A 21 8.74 14.59 2.99
CA ASN A 21 8.22 13.29 3.45
C ASN A 21 6.86 13.41 4.16
N ASP A 22 6.58 14.57 4.77
CA ASP A 22 5.26 14.90 5.33
C ASP A 22 4.21 15.29 4.25
N GLY A 23 4.58 15.20 2.97
CA GLY A 23 3.70 15.45 1.83
C GLY A 23 3.70 16.90 1.32
N MET A 24 4.60 17.76 1.81
CA MET A 24 4.70 19.13 1.29
C MET A 24 5.42 19.19 -0.05
N SER A 25 5.04 20.18 -0.86
CA SER A 25 5.76 20.49 -2.09
C SER A 25 7.20 20.95 -1.77
N VAL A 26 8.14 20.64 -2.65
CA VAL A 26 9.56 21.09 -2.51
C VAL A 26 9.64 22.60 -2.32
N VAL A 27 8.74 23.36 -2.96
CA VAL A 27 8.70 24.82 -2.87
C VAL A 27 8.33 25.29 -1.47
N ASP A 28 7.32 24.68 -0.87
CA ASP A 28 6.85 25.04 0.48
C ASP A 28 7.81 24.54 1.55
N ALA A 29 8.36 23.33 1.39
CA ALA A 29 9.39 22.78 2.25
C ALA A 29 10.66 23.66 2.27
N CYS A 30 11.14 24.10 1.10
CA CYS A 30 12.26 25.04 0.99
C CYS A 30 11.96 26.39 1.66
N ARG A 31 10.72 26.90 1.51
CA ARG A 31 10.29 28.15 2.16
C ARG A 31 10.28 28.01 3.69
N MET A 32 9.78 26.90 4.21
CA MET A 32 9.72 26.62 5.65
C MET A 32 11.11 26.44 6.28
N ALA A 33 12.02 25.75 5.59
CA ALA A 33 13.40 25.57 6.04
C ALA A 33 14.31 26.80 5.81
N GLY A 34 13.77 27.91 5.27
CA GLY A 34 14.53 29.11 4.97
C GLY A 34 15.66 28.91 3.95
N MET A 35 15.50 27.95 3.02
CA MET A 35 16.50 27.58 2.03
C MET A 35 16.07 27.96 0.61
N PRO A 36 16.94 28.60 -0.20
CA PRO A 36 16.68 28.77 -1.62
C PRO A 36 16.62 27.42 -2.36
N ARG A 37 15.61 27.23 -3.22
CA ARG A 37 15.44 25.99 -4.00
C ARG A 37 16.69 25.58 -4.78
N SER A 38 17.39 26.55 -5.39
CA SER A 38 18.63 26.29 -6.11
C SER A 38 19.74 25.74 -5.21
N SER A 39 19.80 26.20 -3.96
CA SER A 39 20.76 25.70 -2.97
C SER A 39 20.39 24.29 -2.50
N PHE A 40 19.10 24.00 -2.36
CA PHE A 40 18.62 22.66 -2.05
C PHE A 40 19.02 21.67 -3.14
N TYR A 41 18.68 21.94 -4.40
CA TYR A 41 19.05 21.08 -5.52
C TYR A 41 20.57 20.93 -5.69
N TYR A 42 21.33 22.02 -5.51
CA TYR A 42 22.78 21.95 -5.53
C TYR A 42 23.35 21.03 -4.43
N ILE A 43 22.79 21.08 -3.21
CA ILE A 43 23.21 20.19 -2.12
C ILE A 43 22.87 18.73 -2.45
N VAL A 44 21.67 18.49 -3.00
CA VAL A 44 21.21 17.15 -3.41
C VAL A 44 22.11 16.54 -4.46
N GLU A 45 22.48 17.32 -5.48
CA GLU A 45 23.32 16.87 -6.58
C GLU A 45 24.78 16.64 -6.15
N ASN A 46 25.32 17.49 -5.27
CA ASN A 46 26.74 17.45 -4.91
C ASN A 46 27.06 16.68 -3.62
N ASN A 47 26.05 16.29 -2.82
CA ASN A 47 26.24 15.55 -1.57
C ASN A 47 25.18 14.42 -1.43
N PRO A 48 25.07 13.49 -2.39
CA PRO A 48 24.05 12.45 -2.38
C PRO A 48 24.20 11.50 -1.18
N GLU A 49 25.42 11.21 -0.74
CA GLU A 49 25.69 10.32 0.40
C GLU A 49 25.13 10.88 1.71
N SER A 50 25.31 12.19 1.97
CA SER A 50 24.80 12.82 3.20
C SER A 50 23.27 12.86 3.26
N ILE A 51 22.61 12.84 2.11
CA ILE A 51 21.14 12.74 2.02
C ILE A 51 20.69 11.30 2.25
N ALA A 52 21.37 10.33 1.66
CA ALA A 52 21.08 8.91 1.86
C ALA A 52 21.22 8.52 3.34
N ASP A 53 22.28 8.99 4.02
CA ASP A 53 22.48 8.76 5.45
C ASP A 53 21.35 9.36 6.30
N ALA A 54 20.90 10.57 5.97
CA ALA A 54 19.82 11.20 6.69
C ALA A 54 18.46 10.53 6.43
N GLN A 55 18.20 10.10 5.20
CA GLN A 55 17.03 9.29 4.88
C GLN A 55 17.05 7.96 5.64
N ALA A 56 18.21 7.29 5.73
CA ALA A 56 18.37 6.07 6.50
C ALA A 56 18.08 6.28 8.00
N ILE A 57 18.52 7.39 8.57
CA ILE A 57 18.21 7.76 9.97
C ILE A 57 16.71 8.00 10.15
N ILE A 58 16.07 8.73 9.23
CA ILE A 58 14.62 8.98 9.27
C ILE A 58 13.85 7.66 9.16
N GLU A 59 14.22 6.80 8.22
CA GLU A 59 13.62 5.48 8.06
C GLU A 59 13.78 4.59 9.29
N ALA A 60 14.98 4.57 9.89
CA ALA A 60 15.24 3.81 11.11
C ALA A 60 14.37 4.28 12.28
N ASN A 61 14.30 5.59 12.50
CA ASN A 61 13.44 6.19 13.54
C ASN A 61 11.96 5.89 13.29
N ASN A 62 11.51 6.02 12.03
CA ASN A 62 10.14 5.71 11.67
C ASN A 62 9.82 4.22 11.92
N ARG A 63 10.73 3.30 11.57
CA ARG A 63 10.58 1.87 11.85
C ARG A 63 10.51 1.59 13.35
N GLU A 64 11.35 2.24 14.16
CA GLU A 64 11.31 2.11 15.61
C GLU A 64 9.98 2.59 16.18
N GLN A 65 9.53 3.78 15.79
CA GLN A 65 8.23 4.33 16.22
C GLN A 65 7.06 3.43 15.80
N LEU A 66 7.08 2.92 14.57
CA LEU A 66 6.09 1.95 14.11
C LEU A 66 6.12 0.66 14.95
N GLY A 67 7.31 0.17 15.28
CA GLY A 67 7.49 -0.99 16.16
C GLY A 67 6.87 -0.77 17.54
N LEU A 68 7.09 0.41 18.14
CA LEU A 68 6.50 0.78 19.44
C LEU A 68 4.96 0.88 19.36
N ILE A 69 4.43 1.51 18.31
CA ILE A 69 2.98 1.61 18.10
C ILE A 69 2.37 0.21 17.94
N LEU A 70 3.00 -0.67 17.17
CA LEU A 70 2.55 -2.05 16.98
C LEU A 70 2.60 -2.85 18.28
N ALA A 71 3.67 -2.71 19.07
CA ALA A 71 3.79 -3.36 20.37
C ALA A 71 2.66 -2.92 21.32
N SER A 72 2.39 -1.62 21.40
CA SER A 72 1.30 -1.05 22.21
C SER A 72 -0.08 -1.56 21.75
N LYS A 73 -0.36 -1.56 20.44
CA LYS A 73 -1.60 -2.09 19.89
C LYS A 73 -1.79 -3.58 20.23
N ASN A 74 -0.73 -4.38 20.14
CA ASN A 74 -0.77 -5.79 20.50
C ASN A 74 -1.03 -6.01 21.99
N GLU A 75 -0.47 -5.17 22.85
CA GLU A 75 -0.74 -5.24 24.30
C GLU A 75 -2.21 -4.96 24.62
N ILE A 76 -2.78 -3.92 24.01
CA ILE A 76 -4.20 -3.59 24.14
C ILE A 76 -5.06 -4.76 23.66
N LEU A 77 -4.74 -5.33 22.49
CA LEU A 77 -5.47 -6.47 21.94
C LEU A 77 -5.45 -7.67 22.89
N ARG A 78 -4.29 -7.99 23.47
CA ARG A 78 -4.17 -9.06 24.48
C ARG A 78 -5.04 -8.80 25.70
N LYS A 79 -5.07 -7.56 26.20
CA LYS A 79 -5.94 -7.18 27.33
C LYS A 79 -7.42 -7.32 26.99
N VAL A 80 -7.82 -6.91 25.78
CA VAL A 80 -9.20 -7.05 25.29
C VAL A 80 -9.60 -8.52 25.16
N ILE A 81 -8.73 -9.38 24.61
CA ILE A 81 -8.96 -10.82 24.54
C ILE A 81 -9.07 -11.43 25.94
N SER A 82 -8.16 -11.08 26.84
CA SER A 82 -8.18 -11.54 28.23
C SER A 82 -9.48 -11.12 28.93
N ALA A 83 -9.97 -9.90 28.71
CA ALA A 83 -11.23 -9.43 29.24
C ALA A 83 -12.42 -10.20 28.62
N GLY A 84 -12.38 -10.49 27.32
CA GLY A 84 -13.41 -11.31 26.66
C GLY A 84 -13.49 -12.74 27.19
N LEU A 85 -12.36 -13.30 27.64
CA LEU A 85 -12.27 -14.65 28.20
C LEU A 85 -12.55 -14.73 29.71
N ALA A 86 -12.54 -13.61 30.42
CA ALA A 86 -12.74 -13.58 31.86
C ALA A 86 -14.16 -14.00 32.25
N ASP A 87 -14.29 -14.77 33.33
CA ASP A 87 -15.56 -15.37 33.76
C ASP A 87 -16.60 -14.34 34.20
N GLU A 88 -16.14 -13.18 34.68
CA GLU A 88 -16.99 -12.08 35.15
C GLU A 88 -17.58 -11.26 34.00
N THR A 89 -17.05 -11.41 32.79
CA THR A 89 -17.49 -10.67 31.61
C THR A 89 -18.86 -11.16 31.16
N LYS A 90 -19.81 -10.23 31.10
CA LYS A 90 -21.19 -10.54 30.72
C LYS A 90 -21.26 -11.09 29.30
N PRO A 91 -22.16 -12.04 28.99
CA PRO A 91 -22.31 -12.60 27.65
C PRO A 91 -22.48 -11.54 26.53
N LYS A 92 -23.21 -10.46 26.83
CA LYS A 92 -23.38 -9.32 25.90
C LYS A 92 -22.05 -8.64 25.55
N ASP A 93 -21.19 -8.45 26.54
CA ASP A 93 -19.90 -7.76 26.36
C ASP A 93 -18.90 -8.69 25.64
N ARG A 94 -18.93 -10.00 25.94
CA ARG A 94 -18.17 -11.01 25.18
C ARG A 94 -18.55 -11.02 23.71
N LEU A 95 -19.85 -10.98 23.40
CA LEU A 95 -20.34 -10.94 22.02
C LEU A 95 -19.89 -9.67 21.30
N ALA A 96 -19.96 -8.51 21.98
CA ALA A 96 -19.51 -7.24 21.40
C ALA A 96 -18.00 -7.25 21.10
N ILE A 97 -17.19 -7.78 22.02
CA ILE A 97 -15.74 -7.95 21.82
C ILE A 97 -15.49 -8.88 20.62
N PHE A 98 -16.16 -10.03 20.57
CA PHE A 98 -16.04 -10.97 19.46
C PHE A 98 -16.36 -10.33 18.10
N MET A 99 -17.49 -9.62 17.99
CA MET A 99 -17.87 -8.96 16.74
C MET A 99 -16.80 -7.96 16.26
N LYS A 100 -16.25 -7.16 17.18
CA LYS A 100 -15.20 -6.18 16.82
C LYS A 100 -13.87 -6.83 16.45
N LEU A 101 -13.52 -7.95 17.06
CA LEU A 101 -12.35 -8.73 16.66
C LEU A 101 -12.54 -9.36 15.28
N SER A 102 -13.75 -9.85 14.96
CA SER A 102 -14.07 -10.39 13.64
C SER A 102 -14.02 -9.33 12.55
N GLU A 103 -14.61 -8.14 12.78
CA GLU A 103 -14.51 -7.01 11.84
C GLU A 103 -13.04 -6.61 11.57
N LEU A 104 -12.20 -6.61 12.62
CA LEU A 104 -10.78 -6.31 12.49
C LEU A 104 -10.05 -7.40 11.68
N ALA A 105 -10.36 -8.67 11.91
CA ALA A 105 -9.78 -9.79 11.18
C ALA A 105 -10.17 -9.76 9.69
N ASP A 106 -11.43 -9.44 9.38
CA ASP A 106 -11.92 -9.30 8.01
C ASP A 106 -11.20 -8.16 7.28
N GLY A 107 -11.02 -7.01 7.95
CA GLY A 107 -10.26 -5.88 7.42
C GLY A 107 -8.80 -6.23 7.12
N LEU A 108 -8.12 -6.90 8.06
CA LEU A 108 -6.74 -7.35 7.87
C LEU A 108 -6.61 -8.37 6.74
N THR A 109 -7.56 -9.30 6.61
CA THR A 109 -7.56 -10.32 5.55
C THR A 109 -7.72 -9.69 4.16
N LYS A 110 -8.60 -8.69 4.06
CA LYS A 110 -8.83 -7.92 2.83
C LYS A 110 -7.61 -7.09 2.43
N ASP A 111 -6.94 -6.44 3.40
CA ASP A 111 -5.75 -5.62 3.14
C ASP A 111 -4.51 -6.46 2.79
N MET A 112 -4.45 -7.71 3.25
CA MET A 112 -3.35 -8.64 2.92
C MET A 112 -3.44 -9.23 1.51
N GLY A 113 -4.46 -8.89 0.71
CA GLY A 113 -4.63 -9.44 -0.65
C GLY A 113 -4.73 -10.96 -0.65
N ILE A 114 -5.20 -11.55 0.46
CA ILE A 114 -5.63 -12.95 0.48
C ILE A 114 -7.01 -12.96 -0.19
N ASP A 115 -6.99 -12.70 -1.50
CA ASP A 115 -8.15 -12.91 -2.35
C ASP A 115 -8.59 -14.35 -2.09
N SER A 116 -9.87 -14.47 -1.73
CA SER A 116 -10.52 -15.73 -1.49
C SER A 116 -10.10 -16.72 -2.59
N GLY A 117 -9.74 -17.97 -2.25
CA GLY A 117 -9.34 -18.97 -3.27
C GLY A 117 -10.34 -19.13 -4.42
N ILE A 118 -11.56 -18.60 -4.26
CA ILE A 118 -12.64 -18.47 -5.22
C ILE A 118 -12.34 -17.44 -6.32
N GLU A 119 -11.77 -16.27 -6.02
CA GLU A 119 -11.43 -15.25 -7.01
C GLU A 119 -10.28 -15.69 -7.92
N ASN A 120 -9.27 -16.37 -7.38
CA ASN A 120 -8.22 -16.99 -8.17
C ASN A 120 -8.75 -18.12 -9.07
N GLN A 121 -9.67 -18.96 -8.59
CA GLN A 121 -10.35 -19.97 -9.41
C GLN A 121 -11.23 -19.35 -10.50
N ALA A 122 -11.95 -18.27 -10.20
CA ALA A 122 -12.75 -17.54 -11.18
C ALA A 122 -11.86 -16.90 -12.25
N HIS A 123 -10.72 -16.33 -11.86
CA HIS A 123 -9.74 -15.77 -12.80
C HIS A 123 -9.11 -16.84 -13.70
N GLU A 124 -8.79 -18.03 -13.18
CA GLU A 124 -8.32 -19.15 -14.00
C GLU A 124 -9.40 -19.67 -14.96
N PHE A 125 -10.65 -19.81 -14.49
CA PHE A 125 -11.78 -20.20 -15.32
C PHE A 125 -12.02 -19.21 -16.47
N LEU A 126 -11.94 -17.90 -16.19
CA LEU A 126 -12.12 -16.84 -17.18
C LEU A 126 -10.96 -16.75 -18.18
N LYS A 127 -9.72 -17.09 -17.78
CA LYS A 127 -8.56 -17.15 -18.70
C LYS A 127 -8.72 -18.20 -19.80
N HIS A 128 -9.46 -19.28 -19.54
CA HIS A 128 -9.65 -20.35 -20.52
C HIS A 128 -10.74 -20.06 -21.56
N GLY A 129 -11.50 -18.97 -21.40
CA GLY A 129 -12.56 -18.55 -22.32
C GLY A 129 -13.66 -19.60 -22.52
N PRO A 130 -14.81 -19.22 -23.11
CA PRO A 130 -15.80 -20.21 -23.52
C PRO A 130 -15.21 -21.09 -24.62
N LYS A 131 -15.09 -22.40 -24.39
CA LYS A 131 -14.79 -23.37 -25.45
C LYS A 131 -15.96 -23.37 -26.43
N LEU A 132 -15.78 -22.71 -27.56
CA LEU A 132 -16.72 -22.71 -28.67
C LEU A 132 -16.80 -24.13 -29.25
N VAL A 133 -17.83 -24.88 -28.87
CA VAL A 133 -18.18 -26.12 -29.55
C VAL A 133 -19.01 -25.73 -30.76
N ALA A 134 -18.56 -26.08 -31.97
CA ALA A 134 -19.32 -25.87 -33.19
C ALA A 134 -20.57 -26.75 -33.16
N ALA A 135 -21.69 -26.20 -32.69
CA ALA A 135 -22.97 -26.87 -32.74
C ALA A 135 -23.48 -26.86 -34.19
N LYS A 136 -23.55 -28.04 -34.82
CA LYS A 136 -24.24 -28.20 -36.11
C LYS A 136 -25.71 -27.88 -35.92
N SER A 137 -26.17 -26.79 -36.53
CA SER A 137 -27.58 -26.41 -36.54
C SER A 137 -28.43 -27.53 -37.15
N ARG A 138 -29.53 -27.89 -36.49
CA ARG A 138 -30.52 -28.85 -37.03
C ARG A 138 -31.31 -28.29 -38.23
N PHE A 139 -31.13 -27.01 -38.55
CA PHE A 139 -31.83 -26.31 -39.64
C PHE A 139 -31.05 -26.25 -40.97
N THR A 140 -29.81 -26.75 -41.03
CA THR A 140 -29.01 -26.79 -42.27
C THR A 140 -29.10 -28.14 -43.00
N ALA A 141 -30.26 -28.78 -42.98
CA ALA A 141 -30.53 -30.02 -43.73
C ALA A 141 -31.13 -29.76 -45.14
N THR A 142 -30.99 -28.55 -45.66
CA THR A 142 -31.38 -28.23 -47.04
C THR A 142 -30.26 -27.45 -47.70
N GLU A 143 -29.35 -28.18 -48.35
CA GLU A 143 -28.40 -27.61 -49.30
C GLU A 143 -29.17 -26.93 -50.43
N ARG A 144 -29.02 -25.61 -50.54
CA ARG A 144 -29.05 -24.95 -51.85
C ARG A 144 -27.65 -24.46 -52.11
N THR A 145 -26.96 -25.15 -53.01
CA THR A 145 -25.74 -24.68 -53.66
C THR A 145 -25.98 -23.28 -54.21
N VAL A 146 -25.25 -22.30 -53.68
CA VAL A 146 -25.03 -21.03 -54.36
C VAL A 146 -23.54 -20.95 -54.63
N THR A 147 -23.17 -21.26 -55.87
CA THR A 147 -21.86 -21.00 -56.44
C THR A 147 -21.68 -19.50 -56.61
N PHE A 148 -20.58 -18.95 -56.10
CA PHE A 148 -20.11 -17.63 -56.49
C PHE A 148 -18.79 -17.82 -57.25
N GLU A 149 -18.86 -17.59 -58.57
CA GLU A 149 -17.70 -17.40 -59.42
C GLU A 149 -17.01 -16.10 -58.99
N THR A 150 -15.68 -16.12 -58.90
CA THR A 150 -14.89 -14.90 -58.69
C THR A 150 -14.20 -14.60 -60.01
N ASP A 151 -14.69 -13.60 -60.72
CA ASP A 151 -13.95 -12.97 -61.81
C ASP A 151 -12.77 -12.17 -61.23
N SER A 152 -11.67 -12.17 -61.99
CA SER A 152 -10.36 -11.60 -61.67
C SER A 152 -10.34 -10.08 -61.58
#